data_AF-A0A258W7N5-F1
#
_entry.id   AF-A0A258W7N5-F1
#
_cell.length_a   1.000
_cell.length_b   1.000
_cell.length_c   1.000
_cell.angle_alpha   90.00
_cell.angle_beta   90.00
_cell.angle_gamma   90.00
#
_symmetry.space_group_name_H-M   'P 1'
#
loop_
_entity.id
_entity.type
_entity.pdbx_description
1 polymer ?
#
loop_
_entity_poly.entity_id
_entity_poly.type
_entity_poly.pdbx_seq_one_letter_code
_entity_poly.pdbx_strand_id
1 'polypeptide(L)'
;MSYNSDFPNNNVVPIRKTDRFGVYLGEVTSSGEIIEGESVGIAFLKIGSKKFKLKIFVYPGQQYFVVPDDKDDTKYVVLSLEEYKMASDEIRTNWNRIGEGRLVGCFISLRIQLFTENIFICLFPDKKEALEDMIAS
;
A
#
# COMPACT_ATOMS: atom_id res chain seq x y z
N MET A 1 36.62 -9.65 9.63
CA MET A 1 35.80 -10.49 8.75
C MET A 1 34.94 -9.55 7.92
N SER A 2 35.32 -9.29 6.66
CA SER A 2 34.53 -8.42 5.78
C SER A 2 33.37 -9.22 5.20
N TYR A 3 32.16 -8.69 5.36
CA TYR A 3 31.00 -9.18 4.61
C TYR A 3 31.10 -8.60 3.20
N ASN A 4 31.62 -9.39 2.26
CA ASN A 4 31.39 -9.12 0.84
C ASN A 4 29.89 -9.32 0.58
N SER A 5 29.19 -8.22 0.38
CA SER A 5 27.82 -8.19 -0.16
C SER A 5 27.86 -7.71 -1.61
N ASP A 6 28.66 -8.38 -2.44
CA ASP A 6 28.66 -8.21 -3.89
C ASP A 6 27.41 -8.87 -4.50
N PHE A 7 26.22 -8.43 -4.08
CA PHE A 7 25.03 -8.65 -4.89
C PHE A 7 25.04 -7.63 -6.04
N PRO A 8 24.95 -8.06 -7.30
CA PRO A 8 25.01 -7.16 -8.44
C PRO A 8 23.70 -6.38 -8.57
N ASN A 9 23.55 -5.33 -7.76
CA ASN A 9 22.45 -4.36 -7.88
C ASN A 9 22.54 -3.52 -9.17
N ASN A 10 23.64 -3.64 -9.92
CA ASN A 10 23.96 -2.81 -11.08
C ASN A 10 23.19 -3.17 -12.37
N ASN A 11 22.34 -4.21 -12.35
CA ASN A 11 21.58 -4.66 -13.52
C ASN A 11 20.09 -4.30 -13.47
N VAL A 12 19.62 -3.66 -12.38
CA VAL A 12 18.22 -3.29 -12.23
C VAL A 12 18.09 -1.79 -12.31
N VAL A 13 17.80 -1.28 -13.51
CA VAL A 13 17.39 0.13 -13.65
C VAL A 13 15.96 0.23 -13.09
N PRO A 14 15.71 1.03 -12.04
CA PRO A 14 14.34 1.26 -11.58
C PRO A 14 13.57 2.02 -12.67
N ILE A 15 12.76 1.29 -13.44
CA ILE A 15 12.00 1.83 -14.58
C ILE A 15 10.95 2.86 -14.09
N ARG A 16 10.54 2.83 -12.81
CA ARG A 16 9.56 3.76 -12.23
C ARG A 16 9.86 4.04 -10.75
N LYS A 17 9.89 5.32 -10.37
CA LYS A 17 9.88 5.73 -8.96
C LYS A 17 8.49 5.49 -8.36
N THR A 18 8.45 4.74 -7.26
CA THR A 18 7.23 4.49 -6.49
C THR A 18 7.56 4.65 -5.01
N ASP A 19 6.79 5.48 -4.32
CA ASP A 19 6.92 5.65 -2.88
C ASP A 19 6.25 4.48 -2.16
N ARG A 20 6.87 4.06 -1.06
CA ARG A 20 6.42 2.94 -0.22
C ARG A 20 5.88 3.48 1.09
N PHE A 21 4.76 2.95 1.57
CA PHE A 21 4.11 3.36 2.80
C PHE A 21 3.76 2.14 3.64
N GLY A 22 4.04 2.20 4.94
CA GLY A 22 3.66 1.16 5.88
C GLY A 22 2.14 1.04 6.05
N VAL A 23 1.67 -0.20 6.20
CA VAL A 23 0.28 -0.52 6.52
C VAL A 23 0.23 -1.34 7.79
N TYR A 24 -0.54 -0.86 8.75
CA TYR A 24 -0.55 -1.36 10.12
C TYR A 24 -1.98 -1.64 10.59
N LEU A 25 -2.13 -2.59 11.49
CA LEU A 25 -3.27 -2.60 12.41
C LEU A 25 -3.16 -1.38 13.33
N GLY A 26 -4.27 -0.97 13.93
CA GLY A 26 -4.22 0.11 14.89
C GLY A 26 -5.56 0.39 15.55
N GLU A 27 -5.48 1.19 16.60
CA GLU A 27 -6.65 1.68 17.31
C GLU A 27 -6.64 3.20 17.34
N VAL A 28 -7.82 3.79 17.22
CA VAL A 28 -8.02 5.23 17.42
C VAL A 28 -8.29 5.44 18.90
N THR A 29 -7.41 6.17 19.58
CA THR A 29 -7.58 6.49 21.00
C THR A 29 -8.74 7.47 21.20
N SER A 30 -9.17 7.63 22.46
CA SER A 30 -10.15 8.65 22.84
C SER A 30 -9.69 10.09 22.58
N SER A 31 -8.37 10.32 22.46
CA SER A 31 -7.77 11.60 22.04
C SER A 31 -7.78 11.81 20.52
N GLY A 32 -8.15 10.79 19.73
CA GLY A 32 -8.10 10.83 18.27
C GLY A 32 -6.72 10.53 17.68
N GLU A 33 -5.77 10.11 18.53
CA GLU A 33 -4.46 9.64 18.09
C GLU A 33 -4.56 8.21 17.57
N ILE A 34 -3.71 7.86 16.60
CA ILE A 34 -3.65 6.51 16.06
C ILE A 34 -2.44 5.82 16.66
N ILE A 35 -2.68 4.70 17.35
CA ILE A 35 -1.61 3.82 17.83
C ILE A 35 -1.38 2.76 16.76
N GLU A 36 -0.23 2.83 16.07
CA GLU A 36 0.20 1.82 15.12
C GLU A 36 0.49 0.50 15.86
N GLY A 37 -0.12 -0.58 15.40
CA GLY A 37 0.10 -1.95 15.86
C GLY A 37 1.00 -2.73 14.90
N GLU A 38 0.67 -4.00 14.69
CA GLU A 38 1.44 -4.88 13.82
C GLU A 38 1.35 -4.45 12.35
N SER A 39 2.47 -4.55 11.63
CA SER A 39 2.48 -4.33 10.17
C SER A 39 1.82 -5.49 9.44
N VAL A 40 0.74 -5.19 8.72
CA VAL A 40 -0.05 -6.17 7.95
C VAL A 40 0.14 -6.04 6.45
N GLY A 41 0.86 -5.02 6.00
CA GLY A 41 1.10 -4.83 4.58
C GLY A 41 1.93 -3.61 4.23
N ILE A 42 1.98 -3.36 2.93
CA ILE A 42 2.68 -2.23 2.33
C ILE A 42 1.79 -1.63 1.25
N ALA A 43 1.73 -0.30 1.19
CA ALA A 43 1.09 0.42 0.10
C ALA A 43 2.17 1.08 -0.78
N PHE A 44 1.91 1.11 -2.09
CA PHE A 44 2.78 1.74 -3.08
C PHE A 44 2.03 2.85 -3.80
N LEU A 45 2.66 4.02 -3.92
CA LEU A 45 2.13 5.12 -4.71
C LEU A 45 3.09 5.41 -5.88
N LYS A 46 2.56 5.34 -7.10
CA LYS A 46 3.31 5.80 -8.27
C LYS A 46 3.33 7.33 -8.31
N ILE A 47 4.47 7.93 -8.64
CA ILE A 47 4.55 9.39 -8.82
C ILE A 47 3.46 9.89 -9.78
N GLY A 48 2.76 10.95 -9.37
CA GLY A 48 1.64 11.56 -10.11
C GLY A 48 0.31 10.79 -10.04
N SER A 49 0.26 9.65 -9.34
CA SER A 49 -0.97 8.89 -9.09
C SER A 49 -1.58 9.29 -7.75
N LYS A 50 -2.91 9.23 -7.65
CA LYS A 50 -3.64 9.25 -6.37
C LYS A 50 -4.09 7.85 -5.91
N LYS A 51 -3.82 6.82 -6.73
CA LYS A 51 -4.17 5.43 -6.45
C LYS A 51 -3.01 4.71 -5.78
N PHE A 52 -3.23 4.26 -4.56
CA PHE A 52 -2.32 3.33 -3.89
C PHE A 52 -2.57 1.91 -4.36
N LYS A 53 -1.49 1.15 -4.59
CA LYS A 53 -1.53 -0.31 -4.71
C LYS A 53 -1.22 -0.90 -3.35
N LEU A 54 -2.14 -1.66 -2.78
CA LEU A 54 -2.04 -2.25 -1.46
C LEU A 54 -1.63 -3.73 -1.58
N LYS A 55 -0.58 -4.10 -0.83
CA LYS A 55 -0.13 -5.49 -0.67
C LYS A 55 -0.33 -5.89 0.78
N ILE A 56 -1.30 -6.77 1.01
CA ILE A 56 -1.62 -7.32 2.33
C ILE A 56 -0.90 -8.65 2.48
N PHE A 57 -0.11 -8.82 3.54
CA PHE A 57 0.79 -9.98 3.69
C PHE A 57 0.04 -11.30 3.84
N VAL A 58 -1.10 -11.31 4.53
CA VAL A 58 -1.95 -12.50 4.68
C VAL A 58 -2.67 -12.91 3.39
N TYR A 59 -2.73 -12.04 2.37
CA TYR A 59 -3.37 -12.31 1.08
C TYR A 59 -2.44 -11.94 -0.10
N PRO A 60 -1.29 -12.63 -0.25
CA PRO A 60 -0.21 -12.18 -1.14
C PRO A 60 -0.55 -12.29 -2.63
N GLY A 61 -1.49 -13.16 -3.01
CA GLY A 61 -1.89 -13.39 -4.40
C GLY A 61 -2.93 -12.39 -4.93
N GLN A 62 -3.52 -11.57 -4.05
CA GLN A 62 -4.60 -10.66 -4.43
C GLN A 62 -4.09 -9.24 -4.66
N GLN A 63 -4.75 -8.54 -5.58
CA GLN A 63 -4.42 -7.15 -5.90
C GLN A 63 -5.46 -6.22 -5.30
N TYR A 64 -5.01 -5.38 -4.36
CA TYR A 64 -5.86 -4.39 -3.72
C TYR A 64 -5.43 -2.98 -4.12
N PHE A 65 -6.39 -2.08 -4.19
CA PHE A 65 -6.17 -0.68 -4.55
C PHE A 65 -6.98 0.23 -3.65
N VAL A 66 -6.39 1.37 -3.29
CA VAL A 66 -7.08 2.43 -2.54
C VAL A 66 -7.09 3.66 -3.42
N VAL A 67 -8.28 4.16 -3.71
CA VAL A 67 -8.50 5.33 -4.57
C VAL A 67 -9.29 6.38 -3.79
N PRO A 68 -9.02 7.69 -3.98
CA PRO A 68 -9.88 8.72 -3.42
C PRO A 68 -11.28 8.65 -4.03
N ASP A 69 -12.28 9.05 -3.27
CA ASP A 69 -13.65 9.21 -3.77
C ASP A 69 -13.71 10.41 -4.73
N ASP A 70 -14.55 10.31 -5.77
CA ASP A 70 -14.66 11.35 -6.80
C ASP A 70 -15.34 12.63 -6.27
N LYS A 71 -16.10 12.55 -5.18
CA LYS A 71 -16.88 13.65 -4.62
C LYS A 71 -16.25 14.25 -3.36
N ASP A 72 -15.44 13.48 -2.65
CA ASP A 72 -14.89 13.85 -1.34
C ASP A 72 -13.45 13.35 -1.21
N ASP A 73 -12.49 14.26 -1.24
CA ASP A 73 -11.05 13.95 -1.19
C ASP A 73 -10.57 13.45 0.18
N THR A 74 -11.44 13.51 1.20
CA THR A 74 -11.19 12.92 2.52
C THR A 74 -11.65 11.46 2.62
N LYS A 75 -12.37 10.97 1.60
CA LYS A 75 -12.87 9.59 1.52
C LYS A 75 -12.12 8.78 0.50
N TYR A 76 -12.04 7.49 0.76
CA TYR A 76 -11.38 6.53 -0.10
C TYR A 76 -12.25 5.30 -0.31
N VAL A 77 -12.04 4.65 -1.45
CA VAL A 77 -12.67 3.38 -1.80
C VAL A 77 -11.57 2.33 -1.91
N VAL A 78 -11.81 1.17 -1.28
CA VAL A 78 -10.92 0.01 -1.39
C VAL A 78 -11.49 -0.95 -2.43
N LEU A 79 -10.67 -1.30 -3.40
CA LEU A 79 -11.01 -2.17 -4.52
C LEU A 79 -10.14 -3.43 -4.52
N SER A 80 -10.72 -4.57 -4.86
CA SER A 80 -9.96 -5.74 -5.35
C SER A 80 -10.05 -5.82 -6.87
N LEU A 81 -8.97 -6.29 -7.49
CA LEU A 81 -8.93 -6.65 -8.90
C LEU A 81 -8.86 -8.18 -9.01
N GLU A 82 -9.89 -8.76 -9.61
CA GLU A 82 -9.97 -10.19 -9.89
C GLU A 82 -9.82 -10.43 -11.39
N GLU A 83 -9.02 -11.42 -11.75
CA GLU A 83 -8.87 -11.89 -13.12
C GLU A 83 -9.42 -13.30 -13.22
N TYR A 84 -10.31 -13.54 -14.18
CA TYR A 84 -10.86 -14.87 -14.41
C TYR A 84 -10.90 -15.19 -15.90
N LYS A 85 -10.74 -16.47 -16.19
CA LYS A 85 -10.71 -16.99 -17.55
C LYS A 85 -12.12 -17.43 -17.94
N MET A 86 -12.63 -16.88 -19.03
CA MET A 86 -13.91 -17.31 -19.59
C MET A 86 -13.76 -18.62 -20.38
N ALA A 87 -14.89 -19.28 -20.66
CA ALA A 87 -14.92 -20.49 -21.50
C ALA A 87 -14.35 -20.26 -22.92
N SER A 88 -14.27 -18.99 -23.37
CA SER A 88 -13.68 -18.54 -24.63
C SER A 88 -12.15 -18.36 -24.60
N ASP A 89 -11.47 -18.74 -23.52
CA ASP A 89 -10.04 -18.47 -23.27
C ASP A 89 -9.68 -17.00 -23.03
N GLU A 90 -10.65 -16.09 -23.09
CA GLU A 90 -10.48 -14.66 -22.80
C GLU A 90 -10.27 -14.43 -21.30
N ILE A 91 -9.24 -13.65 -20.94
CA ILE A 91 -9.02 -13.19 -19.55
C ILE A 91 -9.82 -11.90 -19.37
N ARG A 92 -10.75 -11.91 -18.41
CA ARG A 92 -11.48 -10.71 -18.00
C ARG A 92 -11.04 -10.26 -16.63
N THR A 93 -11.07 -8.95 -16.46
CA THR A 93 -10.78 -8.29 -15.20
C THR A 93 -12.07 -7.72 -14.61
N ASN A 94 -12.23 -7.84 -13.31
CA ASN A 94 -13.36 -7.29 -12.58
C ASN A 94 -12.87 -6.53 -11.35
N TRP A 95 -13.44 -5.35 -11.15
CA TRP A 95 -13.15 -4.47 -10.03
C TRP A 95 -14.28 -4.57 -9.02
N ASN A 96 -13.97 -5.05 -7.82
CA ASN A 96 -14.96 -5.17 -6.75
C ASN A 96 -14.65 -4.17 -5.64
N ARG A 97 -15.65 -3.42 -5.18
CA ARG A 97 -15.52 -2.61 -3.96
C ARG A 97 -15.61 -3.52 -2.75
N ILE A 98 -14.55 -3.53 -1.94
CA ILE A 98 -14.40 -4.41 -0.77
C ILE A 98 -14.25 -3.66 0.55
N GLY A 99 -14.30 -2.33 0.50
CA GLY A 99 -14.10 -1.50 1.66
C GLY A 99 -14.19 -0.02 1.36
N GLU A 100 -13.95 0.75 2.41
CA GLU A 100 -13.95 2.20 2.41
C GLU A 100 -12.83 2.71 3.31
N GLY A 101 -12.45 3.96 3.08
CA GLY A 101 -11.43 4.61 3.88
C GLY A 101 -11.73 6.06 4.14
N ARG A 102 -11.05 6.60 5.14
CA ARG A 102 -11.17 8.01 5.53
C ARG A 102 -9.81 8.55 5.93
N LEU A 103 -9.53 9.78 5.52
CA LEU A 103 -8.36 10.54 5.97
C LEU A 103 -8.53 10.90 7.45
N VAL A 104 -7.55 10.54 8.26
CA VAL A 104 -7.49 10.83 9.71
C VAL A 104 -6.07 11.29 10.05
N GLY A 105 -5.89 12.61 10.13
CA GLY A 105 -4.56 13.21 10.33
C GLY A 105 -3.59 12.83 9.22
N CYS A 106 -2.49 12.17 9.58
CA CYS A 106 -1.47 11.70 8.63
C CYS A 106 -1.70 10.24 8.18
N PHE A 107 -2.90 9.69 8.39
CA PHE A 107 -3.23 8.31 8.05
C PHE A 107 -4.46 8.23 7.17
N ILE A 108 -4.55 7.17 6.37
CA ILE A 108 -5.81 6.71 5.80
C ILE A 108 -6.26 5.49 6.60
N SER A 109 -7.35 5.64 7.36
CA SER A 109 -8.01 4.52 8.03
C SER A 109 -8.87 3.77 7.01
N LEU A 110 -8.69 2.45 6.92
CA LEU A 110 -9.38 1.59 5.98
C LEU A 110 -10.19 0.54 6.73
N ARG A 111 -11.48 0.46 6.39
CA ARG A 111 -12.34 -0.65 6.76
C ARG A 111 -12.48 -1.57 5.55
N ILE A 112 -11.86 -2.75 5.63
CA ILE A 112 -11.88 -3.76 4.57
C ILE A 112 -12.66 -4.96 5.07
N GLN A 113 -13.56 -5.50 4.26
CA GLN A 113 -14.42 -6.63 4.65
C GLN A 113 -13.64 -7.89 5.09
N LEU A 114 -12.38 -8.02 4.69
CA LEU A 114 -11.49 -9.14 5.03
C LEU A 114 -10.90 -9.03 6.46
N PHE A 115 -10.95 -7.85 7.08
CA PHE A 115 -10.40 -7.60 8.41
C PHE A 115 -11.51 -7.23 9.39
N THR A 116 -11.42 -7.74 10.61
CA THR A 116 -12.33 -7.34 11.69
C THR A 116 -12.04 -5.92 12.17
N GLU A 117 -10.75 -5.55 12.18
CA GLU A 117 -10.24 -4.26 12.61
C GLU A 117 -9.92 -3.36 11.43
N ASN A 118 -9.85 -2.06 11.68
CA ASN A 118 -9.37 -1.12 10.68
C ASN A 118 -7.85 -1.29 10.48
N ILE A 119 -7.41 -1.13 9.25
CA ILE A 119 -5.98 -0.99 8.94
C ILE A 119 -5.68 0.44 8.55
N PHE A 120 -4.44 0.88 8.76
CA PHE A 120 -4.03 2.27 8.58
C PHE A 120 -2.87 2.33 7.61
N ILE A 121 -2.99 3.18 6.58
CA ILE A 121 -1.87 3.57 5.74
C ILE A 121 -1.25 4.82 6.36
N CYS A 122 0.03 4.76 6.74
CA CYS A 122 0.78 5.94 7.16
C CYS A 122 1.16 6.77 5.91
N LEU A 123 0.79 8.05 5.86
CA LEU A 123 1.08 8.92 4.70
C LEU A 123 2.50 9.51 4.71
N PHE A 124 3.32 9.11 5.68
CA PHE A 124 4.76 9.31 5.61
C PHE A 124 5.37 8.13 4.88
N PRO A 125 6.02 8.34 3.73
CA PRO A 125 6.67 7.25 3.03
C PRO A 125 7.74 6.63 3.93
N ASP A 126 7.82 5.31 3.89
CA ASP A 126 8.90 4.56 4.52
C ASP A 126 10.21 5.15 4.00
N LYS A 127 11.05 5.64 4.92
CA LYS A 127 12.40 6.07 4.56
C LYS A 127 13.14 4.84 4.01
N LYS A 128 13.35 4.78 2.70
CA LYS A 128 14.36 3.90 2.11
C LYS A 128 15.28 4.72 1.20
N GLU A 129 16.58 4.52 1.42
CA GLU A 129 17.74 4.94 0.59
C GLU A 129 18.45 6.30 0.85
N ALA A 130 18.15 7.08 1.89
CA ALA A 130 19.05 8.21 2.23
C ALA A 130 20.44 7.76 2.73
N LEU A 131 20.59 6.51 3.18
CA LEU A 131 21.88 5.96 3.59
C LEU A 131 22.73 5.50 2.41
N GLU A 132 22.12 5.12 1.27
CA GLU A 132 22.86 4.67 0.09
C GLU A 132 23.43 5.86 -0.68
N ASP A 133 22.72 7.00 -0.73
CA ASP A 133 23.22 8.25 -1.31
C ASP A 133 24.32 8.93 -0.46
N MET A 134 24.32 8.72 0.86
CA MET A 134 25.37 9.24 1.76
C MET A 134 26.69 8.47 1.69
N ILE A 135 26.67 7.20 1.25
CA ILE A 135 27.89 6.39 1.08
C ILE A 135 28.54 6.65 -0.30
N ALA A 136 27.80 7.27 -1.22
CA ALA A 136 28.26 7.62 -2.57
C ALA A 136 28.70 9.08 -2.75
N SER A 137 28.73 9.88 -1.67
CA SER A 137 29.22 11.28 -1.64
C SER A 137 30.51 11.39 -0.85
#